data_AF-A0A1Y1CF27-F1
#
_entry.id   AF-A0A1Y1CF27-F1
#
_cell.length_a   1.000
_cell.length_b   1.000
_cell.length_c   1.000
_cell.angle_alpha   90.00
_cell.angle_beta   90.00
_cell.angle_gamma   90.00
#
_symmetry.space_group_name_H-M   'P 1'
#
loop_
_entity.id
_entity.type
_entity.pdbx_description
1 polymer ?
#
loop_
_entity_poly.entity_id
_entity_poly.type
_entity_poly.pdbx_seq_one_letter_code
_entity_poly.pdbx_strand_id
1 'polypeptide(L)' 'MSKDLNYIVSKFQLEGDIENIRPLGEGFINDTFFVKTFGDTHPVYLLQITNKHGRTI' A
#
# COMPACT_ATOMS: atom_id res chain seq x y z
N MET A 1 -2.29 15.85 7.22
CA MET A 1 -1.26 14.84 7.57
C MET A 1 -1.03 13.99 6.33
N SER A 2 0.10 14.17 5.63
CA SER A 2 0.48 13.23 4.57
C SER A 2 0.85 11.90 5.24
N LYS A 3 0.35 10.78 4.71
CA LYS A 3 0.76 9.46 5.17
C LYS A 3 2.14 9.17 4.57
N ASP A 4 3.12 8.87 5.41
CA ASP A 4 4.42 8.39 4.92
C ASP A 4 4.28 6.91 4.54
N LEU A 5 3.91 6.68 3.27
CA LEU A 5 3.70 5.35 2.73
C LEU A 5 4.99 4.52 2.73
N ASN A 6 6.16 5.15 2.54
CA ASN A 6 7.44 4.44 2.55
C ASN A 6 7.74 3.89 3.95
N TYR A 7 7.54 4.71 4.98
CA TYR A 7 7.71 4.25 6.37
C TYR A 7 6.75 3.11 6.74
N ILE A 8 5.50 3.17 6.27
CA ILE A 8 4.51 2.10 6.53
C ILE A 8 4.94 0.81 5.82
N VAL A 9 5.26 0.89 4.54
CA VAL A 9 5.65 -0.28 3.74
C VAL A 9 6.95 -0.92 4.28
N SER A 10 7.88 -0.13 4.81
CA SER A 10 9.11 -0.63 5.43
C SER A 10 8.89 -1.49 6.68
N LYS A 11 7.67 -1.56 7.22
CA LYS A 11 7.32 -2.44 8.35
C LYS A 11 6.90 -3.84 7.90
N PHE A 12 6.71 -4.05 6.61
CA PHE A 12 6.37 -5.35 6.04
C PHE A 12 7.62 -6.00 5.46
N GLN A 13 7.65 -7.33 5.49
CA GLN A 13 8.67 -8.08 4.76
C GLN A 13 8.29 -8.12 3.28
N LEU A 14 9.07 -7.42 2.46
CA LEU A 14 8.95 -7.44 1.01
C LEU A 14 10.10 -8.22 0.39
N GLU A 15 9.84 -8.80 -0.78
CA GLU A 15 10.86 -9.34 -1.67
C GLU A 15 11.22 -8.27 -2.69
N GLY A 16 12.38 -7.64 -2.50
CA GLY A 16 12.89 -6.57 -3.36
C GLY A 16 12.67 -5.17 -2.80
N ASP A 17 13.40 -4.21 -3.37
CA ASP A 17 13.32 -2.79 -2.99
C ASP A 17 12.08 -2.12 -3.60
N ILE A 18 11.52 -1.13 -2.91
CA ILE A 18 10.34 -0.40 -3.40
C ILE A 18 10.73 0.47 -4.60
N GLU A 19 10.10 0.24 -5.75
CA GLU A 19 10.23 1.08 -6.95
C GLU A 19 9.24 2.24 -6.93
N ASN A 20 7.97 1.94 -6.67
CA ASN A 20 6.91 2.95 -6.64
C ASN A 20 5.72 2.53 -5.79
N ILE A 21 5.10 3.51 -5.14
CA ILE A 21 3.81 3.36 -4.46
C ILE A 21 2.82 4.32 -5.11
N ARG A 22 1.70 3.80 -5.62
CA ARG A 22 0.66 4.60 -6.27
C ARG A 22 -0.73 4.24 -5.78
N PRO A 23 -1.66 5.20 -5.66
CA PRO A 23 -3.03 4.91 -5.29
C PRO A 23 -3.70 4.01 -6.34
N LEU A 24 -4.53 3.09 -5.88
CA LEU A 24 -5.32 2.18 -6.71
C LEU A 24 -6.80 2.52 -6.54
N GLY A 25 -7.26 3.51 -7.32
CA GLY A 25 -8.66 3.94 -7.38
C GLY A 25 -9.10 4.87 -6.24
N GLU A 26 -10.36 5.30 -6.29
CA GLU A 26 -11.03 6.06 -5.23
C GLU A 26 -11.58 5.07 -4.20
N GLY A 27 -10.79 4.77 -3.17
CA GLY A 27 -11.21 3.88 -2.09
C GLY A 27 -12.35 4.49 -1.28
N PHE A 28 -13.57 3.95 -1.40
CA PHE A 28 -14.73 4.44 -0.61
C PHE A 28 -14.64 4.11 0.89
N ILE A 29 -13.92 3.03 1.25
CA ILE A 29 -13.83 2.52 2.63
C ILE A 29 -12.37 2.47 3.11
N ASN A 30 -11.48 1.88 2.30
CA ASN A 30 -10.06 1.77 2.60
C ASN A 30 -9.25 2.50 1.53
N ASP A 31 -8.19 3.18 1.95
CA ASP A 31 -7.20 3.68 0.99
C ASP A 31 -6.39 2.50 0.48
N THR A 32 -6.39 2.27 -0.83
CA THR A 32 -5.70 1.15 -1.46
C THR A 32 -4.56 1.67 -2.32
N PHE A 33 -3.39 1.05 -2.22
CA PHE A 33 -2.18 1.42 -2.94
C PHE A 33 -1.55 0.19 -3.58
N PHE A 34 -1.03 0.39 -4.77
CA PHE A 34 -0.18 -0.55 -5.48
C PHE A 34 1.28 -0.28 -5.09
N VAL A 35 1.98 -1.30 -4.61
CA VAL A 35 3.40 -1.24 -4.25
C VAL A 35 4.16 -2.10 -5.24
N LYS A 36 4.91 -1.45 -6.13
CA LYS A 36 5.78 -2.10 -7.10
C LYS A 36 7.18 -2.22 -6.49
N THR A 37 7.77 -3.41 -6.55
CA THR A 37 9.17 -3.66 -6.22
C THR A 37 10.03 -3.63 -7.48
N PHE A 38 11.32 -3.33 -7.32
CA PHE A 38 12.28 -3.28 -8.42
C PHE A 38 12.54 -4.68 -8.98
N GLY A 39 12.41 -4.84 -10.29
CA GLY A 39 12.73 -6.07 -11.01
C GLY A 39 11.50 -6.91 -11.37
N ASP A 40 11.46 -7.41 -12.59
CA ASP A 40 10.28 -8.08 -13.16
C ASP A 40 9.99 -9.46 -12.55
N THR A 41 10.92 -9.99 -11.77
CA THR A 41 10.78 -11.27 -11.07
C THR A 41 10.26 -11.11 -9.63
N HIS A 42 10.27 -9.89 -9.09
CA HIS A 42 9.80 -9.65 -7.73
C HIS A 42 8.28 -9.42 -7.70
N PRO A 43 7.61 -9.86 -6.62
CA PRO A 43 6.17 -9.74 -6.51
C PRO A 43 5.72 -8.29 -6.33
N VAL A 44 4.52 -8.01 -6.82
CA VAL A 44 3.81 -6.76 -6.58
C VAL A 44 2.89 -6.93 -5.38
N TYR A 45 2.79 -5.89 -4.55
CA TYR A 45 1.97 -5.91 -3.35
C TYR A 45 0.80 -4.91 -3.44
N LEU A 46 -0.26 -5.23 -2.70
CA LEU A 46 -1.41 -4.36 -2.49
C LEU A 46 -1.41 -3.92 -1.01
N LEU A 47 -1.18 -2.62 -0.77
CA LEU A 47 -1.26 -2.03 0.56
C LEU A 47 -2.66 -1.46 0.77
N GLN A 48 -3.31 -1.82 1.88
CA GLN A 48 -4.58 -1.23 2.28
C GLN A 48 -4.47 -0.58 3.65
N ILE A 49 -4.90 0.67 3.75
CA ILE A 49 -5.00 1.39 5.01
C ILE A 49 -6.48 1.45 5.37
N THR A 50 -6.85 0.73 6.41
CA THR A 50 -8.24 0.65 6.85
C THR A 50 -8.67 1.93 7.55
N ASN A 51 -9.90 2.37 7.28
CA ASN A 51 -10.52 3.43 8.07
C ASN A 51 -11.04 2.82 9.39
N LYS A 52 -10.63 3.40 10.52
CA LYS A 52 -10.99 2.93 11.88
C LYS A 52 -12.48 3.12 12.19
N HIS A 53 -13.18 3.94 11.40
CA HIS A 53 -14.63 4.13 11.47
C HIS A 53 -15.37 3.08 10.64
N GLY A 54 -15.03 1.80 10.80
CA GLY A 54 -15.79 0.72 10.20
C GLY A 54 -17.25 0.87 10.59
N ARG A 55 -18.10 1.34 9.68
CA ARG A 55 -19.54 1.13 9.82
C ARG A 55 -19.72 -0.36 9.68
N THR A 56 -20.02 -1.01 10.79
CA THR A 56 -20.73 -2.29 10.77
C THR A 56 -21.97 -2.06 9.91
N ILE A 57 -21.98 -2.65 8.71
CA ILE A 57 -23.21 -2.82 7.93
C ILE A 57 -24.05 -3.92 8.56
#